data_AF-A0AAE1K941-F1
#
_entry.id   AF-A0AAE1K941-F1
#
_cell.length_a   1.000
_cell.length_b   1.000
_cell.length_c   1.000
_cell.angle_alpha   90.00
_cell.angle_beta   90.00
_cell.angle_gamma   90.00
#
_symmetry.space_group_name_H-M   'P 1'
#
loop_
_entity.id
_entity.type
_entity.pdbx_description
1 polymer ?
#
loop_
_entity_poly.entity_id
_entity_poly.type
_entity_poly.pdbx_seq_one_letter_code
_entity_poly.pdbx_strand_id
1 'polypeptide(L)'
;MRRHQDKPSRRMENVVSMFGSDEVGIQIPTQAQSVVEGSGEVLASEFKPAPDVDYLQELLAIQQQGPRAIGFFGTRNMGFMHQELIEILSYAMVITKNHIYTSGASGTNAAVIRGALRAEKPELLTVILP
;
A
#
# COMPACT_ATOMS: atom_id res chain seq x y z
N MET A 1 -0.94 77.03 -17.98
CA MET A 1 -0.24 75.89 -18.62
C MET A 1 0.93 75.48 -17.74
N ARG A 2 1.07 74.17 -17.46
CA ARG A 2 2.04 73.48 -16.58
C ARG A 2 1.92 73.70 -15.06
N ARG A 3 1.85 72.56 -14.37
CA ARG A 3 2.29 72.19 -13.00
C ARG A 3 1.54 70.90 -12.66
N HIS A 4 2.03 69.90 -11.96
CA HIS A 4 3.33 69.46 -11.47
C HIS A 4 3.01 68.01 -11.03
N GLN A 5 3.89 67.05 -11.29
CA GLN A 5 3.70 65.69 -10.76
C GLN A 5 3.79 65.73 -9.23
N ASP A 6 2.86 65.07 -8.55
CA ASP A 6 2.95 64.70 -7.14
C ASP A 6 2.51 63.24 -6.95
N LYS A 7 3.40 62.44 -6.36
CA LYS A 7 3.09 61.09 -5.87
C LYS A 7 2.10 61.17 -4.72
N PRO A 8 1.27 60.13 -4.53
CA PRO A 8 0.94 59.72 -3.17
C PRO A 8 1.32 58.26 -2.92
N SER A 9 2.14 58.09 -1.88
CA SER A 9 2.25 56.85 -1.11
C SER A 9 0.91 56.58 -0.40
N ARG A 10 0.38 55.36 -0.48
CA ARG A 10 -0.18 54.63 0.69
C ARG A 10 -0.78 53.28 0.35
N ARG A 11 -0.40 52.32 1.21
CA ARG A 11 -1.20 51.28 1.85
C ARG A 11 -1.40 49.96 1.08
N MET A 12 -0.65 48.99 1.59
CA MET A 12 -0.73 47.55 1.38
C MET A 12 -1.98 47.03 2.09
N GLU A 13 -3.07 46.83 1.36
CA GLU A 13 -4.31 46.18 1.83
C GLU A 13 -5.11 45.80 0.58
N ASN A 14 -5.07 44.51 0.21
CA ASN A 14 -6.09 43.74 -0.52
C ASN A 14 -5.47 42.53 -1.24
N VAL A 15 -5.05 41.55 -0.45
CA VAL A 15 -5.02 40.14 -0.89
C VAL A 15 -5.81 39.33 0.15
N VAL A 16 -7.06 39.74 0.36
CA VAL A 16 -8.06 38.96 1.10
C VAL A 16 -9.27 38.94 0.20
N SER A 17 -9.42 37.86 -0.56
CA SER A 17 -10.69 37.38 -1.14
C SER A 17 -10.39 36.46 -2.31
N MET A 18 -9.96 35.23 -2.04
CA MET A 18 -10.19 34.13 -2.99
C MET A 18 -10.02 32.74 -2.37
N PHE A 19 -10.53 32.52 -1.16
CA PHE A 19 -10.72 31.14 -0.69
C PHE A 19 -12.06 31.04 0.02
N GLY A 20 -13.06 30.65 -0.75
CA GLY A 20 -14.33 30.16 -0.26
C GLY A 20 -14.86 29.17 -1.29
N SER A 21 -14.75 27.88 -0.96
CA SER A 21 -15.73 26.85 -1.30
C SER A 21 -15.25 25.50 -0.74
N ASP A 22 -15.78 25.17 0.44
CA ASP A 22 -16.12 23.82 0.93
C ASP A 22 -15.18 22.66 0.55
N GLU A 23 -14.01 22.67 1.17
CA GLU A 23 -13.18 21.48 1.28
C GLU A 23 -13.68 20.69 2.50
N VAL A 24 -14.61 19.76 2.29
CA VAL A 24 -14.81 18.67 3.27
C VAL A 24 -13.54 17.84 3.24
N GLY A 25 -12.54 18.30 3.99
CA GLY A 25 -11.20 17.75 4.02
C GLY A 25 -11.25 16.31 4.52
N ILE A 26 -11.00 15.36 3.62
CA ILE A 26 -10.61 14.02 4.00
C ILE A 26 -9.20 14.14 4.59
N GLN A 27 -9.11 14.31 5.91
CA GLN A 27 -7.84 14.28 6.61
C GLN A 27 -7.35 12.83 6.65
N ILE A 28 -6.37 12.54 5.79
CA ILE A 28 -5.65 11.26 5.84
C ILE A 28 -4.82 11.26 7.15
N PRO A 29 -5.07 10.32 8.06
CA PRO A 29 -4.32 10.27 9.31
C PRO A 29 -2.84 10.02 9.02
N THR A 30 -2.00 10.71 9.77
CA THR A 30 -0.55 10.51 9.70
C THR A 30 -0.20 9.10 10.19
N GLN A 31 0.94 8.55 9.74
CA GLN A 31 1.36 7.20 10.14
C GLN A 31 1.39 7.04 11.68
N ALA A 32 1.76 8.08 12.43
CA ALA A 32 1.75 8.06 13.89
C ALA A 32 0.34 7.91 14.48
N GLN A 33 -0.68 8.54 13.88
CA GLN A 33 -2.07 8.46 14.33
C GLN A 33 -2.67 7.07 14.06
N SER A 34 -2.36 6.47 12.90
CA SER A 34 -2.85 5.13 12.54
C SER A 34 -2.40 4.01 13.48
N VAL A 35 -1.26 4.18 14.15
CA VAL A 35 -0.69 3.21 15.10
C VAL A 35 -1.33 3.32 16.48
N VAL A 36 -1.78 4.51 16.87
CA VAL A 36 -2.33 4.77 18.22
C VAL A 36 -3.84 4.49 18.26
N GLU A 37 -4.57 4.88 17.23
CA GLU A 37 -6.05 4.81 17.22
C GLU A 37 -6.57 3.49 16.62
N GLY A 38 -5.70 2.73 15.94
CA GLY A 38 -6.09 1.55 15.18
C GLY A 38 -6.85 1.95 13.90
N SER A 39 -6.69 1.17 12.83
CA SER A 39 -7.21 1.47 11.49
C SER A 39 -8.75 1.41 11.35
N GLY A 40 -9.51 1.48 12.46
CA GLY A 40 -10.90 1.08 12.55
C GLY A 40 -11.96 2.19 12.42
N GLU A 41 -11.61 3.47 12.64
CA GLU A 41 -12.58 4.57 12.53
C GLU A 41 -12.28 5.47 11.33
N VAL A 42 -12.69 5.01 10.15
CA VAL A 42 -12.94 5.91 9.02
C VAL A 42 -14.46 6.00 8.88
N LEU A 43 -15.05 7.06 9.43
CA LEU A 43 -16.46 7.38 9.20
C LEU A 43 -16.63 7.61 7.70
N ALA A 44 -17.25 6.65 7.03
CA ALA A 44 -17.60 6.73 5.62
C ALA A 44 -18.60 7.87 5.43
N SER A 45 -18.11 9.07 5.07
CA SER A 45 -18.95 10.06 4.42
C SER A 45 -19.48 9.43 3.13
N GLU A 46 -20.73 9.77 2.78
CA GLU A 46 -21.44 9.21 1.64
C GLU A 46 -20.69 9.50 0.33
N PHE A 47 -19.79 8.59 -0.02
CA PHE A 47 -18.95 8.67 -1.20
C PHE A 47 -19.82 8.39 -2.42
N LYS A 48 -20.11 9.44 -3.20
CA LYS A 48 -20.71 9.30 -4.52
C LYS A 48 -19.60 8.84 -5.46
N PRO A 49 -19.57 7.57 -5.94
CA PRO A 49 -18.43 7.08 -6.66
C PRO A 49 -18.33 7.77 -8.02
N ALA A 50 -17.32 8.62 -8.15
CA ALA A 50 -16.78 9.05 -9.43
C ALA A 50 -16.10 7.83 -10.11
N PRO A 51 -15.95 7.82 -11.44
CA PRO A 51 -15.53 6.63 -12.22
C PRO A 51 -14.12 6.08 -11.92
N ASP A 52 -13.39 6.63 -10.95
CA ASP A 52 -12.12 6.11 -10.43
C ASP A 52 -12.31 5.15 -9.23
N VAL A 53 -13.37 4.33 -9.27
CA VAL A 53 -13.66 3.32 -8.25
C VAL A 53 -12.56 2.26 -8.16
N ASP A 54 -11.92 1.93 -9.29
CA ASP A 54 -10.85 0.92 -9.34
C ASP A 54 -9.59 1.37 -8.59
N TYR A 55 -9.18 2.64 -8.71
CA TYR A 55 -7.96 3.13 -8.07
C TYR A 55 -8.06 3.17 -6.54
N LEU A 56 -9.21 3.63 -6.02
CA LEU A 56 -9.43 3.62 -4.57
C LEU A 56 -9.47 2.20 -4.01
N GLN A 57 -10.04 1.26 -4.75
CA GLN A 57 -10.05 -0.16 -4.37
C GLN A 57 -8.63 -0.74 -4.30
N GLU A 58 -7.75 -0.40 -5.25
CA GLU A 58 -6.34 -0.79 -5.22
C GLU A 58 -5.59 -0.22 -4.01
N LEU A 59 -5.79 1.06 -3.70
CA LEU A 59 -5.16 1.69 -2.53
C LEU A 59 -5.64 1.07 -1.22
N LEU A 60 -6.93 0.77 -1.10
CA LEU A 60 -7.49 0.09 0.07
C LEU A 60 -6.93 -1.34 0.20
N ALA A 61 -6.71 -2.06 -0.90
CA ALA A 61 -6.12 -3.40 -0.90
C ALA A 61 -4.66 -3.43 -0.42
N ILE A 62 -3.92 -2.32 -0.53
CA ILE A 62 -2.56 -2.19 0.01
C ILE A 62 -2.59 -2.04 1.53
N GLN A 63 -3.56 -1.31 2.06
CA GLN A 63 -3.67 -1.02 3.49
C GLN A 63 -4.26 -2.18 4.32
N GLN A 64 -4.85 -3.19 3.68
CA GLN A 64 -5.39 -4.35 4.38
C GLN A 64 -4.29 -5.12 5.12
N GLN A 65 -4.30 -4.99 6.45
CA GLN A 65 -3.48 -5.78 7.36
C GLN A 65 -4.22 -7.09 7.66
N GLY A 66 -3.78 -8.19 7.06
CA GLY A 66 -4.38 -9.51 7.27
C GLY A 66 -3.73 -10.59 6.40
N PRO A 67 -4.15 -11.85 6.55
CA PRO A 67 -3.74 -12.95 5.68
C PRO A 67 -3.92 -12.61 4.20
N ARG A 68 -2.88 -12.78 3.39
CA ARG A 68 -2.92 -12.53 1.94
C ARG A 68 -2.68 -13.81 1.15
N ALA A 69 -3.19 -13.83 -0.08
CA ALA A 69 -2.77 -14.78 -1.11
C ALA A 69 -1.54 -14.22 -1.83
N ILE A 70 -0.41 -14.94 -1.75
CA ILE A 70 0.89 -14.48 -2.26
C ILE A 70 1.40 -15.45 -3.32
N GLY A 71 1.67 -14.94 -4.53
CA GLY A 71 2.33 -15.69 -5.59
C GLY A 71 3.85 -15.53 -5.54
N PHE A 72 4.59 -16.63 -5.50
CA PHE A 72 6.05 -16.65 -5.62
C PHE A 72 6.50 -17.09 -7.01
N PHE A 73 7.30 -16.24 -7.65
CA PHE A 73 7.88 -16.47 -8.97
C PHE A 73 9.38 -16.17 -8.94
N GLY A 74 10.18 -16.87 -9.74
CA GLY A 74 11.61 -16.61 -9.82
C GLY A 74 12.36 -17.48 -10.81
N THR A 75 13.68 -17.47 -10.71
CA THR A 75 14.59 -18.21 -11.59
C THR A 75 14.76 -19.65 -11.15
N ARG A 76 14.93 -20.53 -12.14
CA ARG A 76 15.31 -21.94 -11.91
C ARG A 76 16.78 -22.10 -11.53
N ASN A 77 17.62 -21.11 -11.86
CA ASN A 77 19.06 -21.14 -11.64
C ASN A 77 19.45 -20.06 -10.62
N MET A 78 19.53 -20.44 -9.35
CA MET A 78 19.84 -19.55 -8.25
C MET A 78 20.84 -20.18 -7.28
N GLY A 79 21.79 -19.39 -6.80
CA GLY A 79 22.77 -19.82 -5.80
C GLY A 79 22.10 -20.23 -4.48
N PHE A 80 22.76 -21.14 -3.75
CA PHE A 80 22.23 -21.77 -2.55
C PHE A 80 21.78 -20.78 -1.47
N MET A 81 22.62 -19.78 -1.16
CA MET A 81 22.32 -18.75 -0.16
C MET A 81 21.00 -18.01 -0.44
N HIS A 82 20.68 -17.70 -1.70
CA HIS A 82 19.42 -17.05 -2.04
C HIS A 82 18.22 -18.00 -1.88
N GLN A 83 18.42 -19.29 -2.15
CA GLN A 83 17.39 -20.30 -1.89
C GLN A 83 17.11 -20.42 -0.38
N GLU A 84 18.14 -20.39 0.47
CA GLU A 84 17.96 -20.43 1.93
C GLU A 84 17.18 -19.20 2.44
N LEU A 85 17.52 -18.01 1.95
CA LEU A 85 16.77 -16.79 2.29
C LEU A 85 15.30 -16.90 1.89
N ILE A 86 15.01 -17.45 0.71
CA ILE A 86 13.63 -17.65 0.24
C ILE A 86 12.92 -18.72 1.05
N GLU A 87 13.62 -19.77 1.47
CA GLU A 87 13.07 -20.80 2.35
C GLU A 87 12.61 -20.18 3.69
N ILE A 88 13.47 -19.37 4.32
CA ILE A 88 13.15 -18.65 5.57
C ILE A 88 12.00 -17.67 5.37
N LEU A 89 12.02 -16.90 4.28
CA LEU A 89 10.94 -15.95 3.94
C LEU A 89 9.61 -16.67 3.78
N SER A 90 9.58 -17.78 3.03
CA SER A 90 8.36 -18.54 2.75
C SER A 90 7.80 -19.16 4.02
N TYR A 91 8.68 -19.69 4.88
CA TYR A 91 8.30 -20.14 6.22
C TYR A 91 7.62 -19.02 7.03
N ALA A 92 8.25 -17.85 7.11
CA ALA A 92 7.70 -16.71 7.85
C ALA A 92 6.32 -16.26 7.33
N MET A 93 6.14 -16.26 6.00
CA MET A 93 4.86 -15.92 5.36
C MET A 93 3.74 -16.89 5.74
N VAL A 94 4.00 -18.21 5.77
CA VAL A 94 3.00 -19.21 6.20
C VAL A 94 2.72 -19.12 7.70
N ILE A 95 3.75 -18.87 8.52
CA ILE A 95 3.57 -18.67 9.97
C ILE A 95 2.64 -17.49 10.26
N THR A 96 2.79 -16.39 9.50
CA THR A 96 1.92 -15.21 9.56
C THR A 96 0.59 -15.37 8.82
N LYS A 97 0.20 -16.62 8.52
CA LYS A 97 -1.10 -17.03 7.97
C LYS A 97 -1.35 -16.64 6.52
N ASN A 98 -0.33 -16.27 5.76
CA ASN A 98 -0.49 -16.04 4.32
C ASN A 98 -0.61 -17.37 3.57
N HIS A 99 -1.43 -17.37 2.52
CA HIS A 99 -1.55 -18.49 1.59
C HIS A 99 -0.56 -18.31 0.44
N ILE A 100 0.33 -19.26 0.24
CA ILE A 100 1.38 -19.21 -0.78
C ILE A 100 0.96 -20.01 -2.02
N TYR A 101 1.11 -19.38 -3.18
CA TYR A 101 0.96 -19.99 -4.49
C TYR A 101 2.31 -20.00 -5.19
N THR A 102 2.72 -21.15 -5.72
CA THR A 102 3.92 -21.25 -6.56
C THR A 102 3.77 -22.40 -7.54
N SER A 103 4.72 -22.58 -8.45
CA SER A 103 4.76 -23.74 -9.34
C SER A 103 5.75 -24.80 -8.88
N GLY A 104 5.67 -26.01 -9.41
CA GLY A 104 6.61 -27.12 -9.09
C GLY A 104 8.02 -27.00 -9.69
N ALA A 105 8.48 -25.80 -10.07
CA ALA A 105 9.78 -25.62 -10.71
C ALA A 105 10.98 -25.70 -9.73
N SER A 106 12.18 -25.97 -10.25
CA SER A 106 13.43 -25.92 -9.49
C SER A 106 13.84 -24.48 -9.11
N GLY A 107 14.88 -24.34 -8.29
CA GLY A 107 15.42 -23.03 -7.89
C GLY A 107 14.52 -22.32 -6.88
N THR A 108 14.06 -21.11 -7.21
CA THR A 108 13.20 -20.29 -6.33
C THR A 108 12.00 -21.08 -5.82
N ASN A 109 11.25 -21.74 -6.69
CA ASN A 109 9.96 -22.30 -6.32
C ASN A 109 10.12 -23.54 -5.42
N ALA A 110 11.13 -24.37 -5.69
CA ALA A 110 11.50 -25.47 -4.80
C ALA A 110 11.89 -24.97 -3.39
N ALA A 111 12.59 -23.83 -3.28
CA ALA A 111 12.91 -23.22 -1.99
C ALA A 111 11.67 -22.71 -1.26
N VAL A 112 10.71 -22.13 -1.99
CA VAL A 112 9.41 -21.72 -1.44
C VAL A 112 8.65 -22.92 -0.89
N ILE A 113 8.57 -24.00 -1.65
CA ILE A 113 7.89 -25.24 -1.25
C ILE A 113 8.53 -25.81 0.03
N ARG A 114 9.87 -25.88 0.09
CA ARG A 114 10.57 -26.34 1.30
C ARG A 114 10.24 -25.47 2.52
N GLY A 115 10.29 -24.15 2.36
CA GLY A 115 10.04 -23.21 3.45
C GLY A 115 8.61 -23.24 3.95
N ALA A 116 7.65 -23.30 3.02
CA ALA A 116 6.23 -23.39 3.34
C ALA A 116 5.86 -24.72 4.04
N LEU A 117 6.36 -25.86 3.56
CA LEU A 117 6.09 -27.16 4.17
C LEU A 117 6.72 -27.29 5.57
N ARG A 118 7.85 -26.61 5.82
CA ARG A 118 8.47 -26.53 7.14
C ARG A 118 7.58 -25.87 8.19
N ALA A 119 6.58 -25.09 7.79
CA ALA A 119 5.64 -24.43 8.71
C ALA A 119 4.51 -25.35 9.21
N GLU A 120 4.50 -26.63 8.82
CA GLU A 120 3.52 -27.65 9.23
C GLU A 120 2.04 -27.26 8.99
N LYS A 121 1.81 -26.41 7.98
CA LYS A 121 0.48 -25.94 7.54
C LYS A 121 0.33 -26.11 6.02
N PRO A 122 0.30 -27.37 5.51
CA PRO A 122 0.24 -27.62 4.08
C PRO A 122 -1.00 -27.04 3.40
N GLU A 123 -2.08 -26.79 4.14
CA GLU A 123 -3.30 -26.15 3.64
C GLU A 123 -3.11 -24.71 3.17
N LEU A 124 -2.03 -24.04 3.62
CA LEU A 124 -1.67 -22.67 3.21
C LEU A 124 -0.67 -22.65 2.05
N LEU A 125 -0.41 -23.78 1.41
CA LEU A 125 0.43 -23.89 0.22
C LEU A 125 -0.35 -24.51 -0.94
N THR A 126 -0.29 -23.87 -2.09
CA THR A 126 -0.79 -24.43 -3.35
C THR A 126 0.32 -24.46 -4.38
N VAL A 127 0.63 -25.66 -4.87
CA VAL A 127 1.61 -25.89 -5.94
C VAL A 127 0.86 -26.17 -7.23
N ILE A 128 1.04 -25.29 -8.21
CA ILE A 128 0.44 -25.43 -9.53
C ILE A 128 1.42 -26.18 -10.43
N LEU A 129 0.98 -27.32 -10.95
CA LEU A 129 1.75 -28.13 -11.90
C LEU A 129 1.36 -27.74 -13.33
N PRO A 130 2.33 -27.60 -14.26
CA PRO A 130 2.06 -27.39 -15.67
C PRO A 130 1.54 -28.65 -16.38
#